data_AF-K5BE99-F1
#
_entry.id   AF-K5BE99-F1
#
_cell.length_a   1.000
_cell.length_b   1.000
_cell.length_c   1.000
_cell.angle_alpha   90.00
_cell.angle_beta   90.00
_cell.angle_gamma   90.00
#
_symmetry.space_group_name_H-M   'P 1'
#
loop_
_entity.id
_entity.type
_entity.pdbx_description
1 polymer ?
#
loop_
_entity_poly.entity_id
_entity_poly.type
_entity_poly.pdbx_seq_one_letter_code
_entity_poly.pdbx_strand_id
1 'polypeptide(L)'
;MHDEFAVRQVIEAYADAVTRRDPQAYGALYAPDAEWVVSPPADRHVVRRDAIVAELRREIDRFDFFVFTVANIVVSVNGDTATARSTAHELGRAADGSGPGLPAMDVWARYDDELRREGDGWVFTRRRYTILYLDTTVPAGQSFQT
;
A
#
# COMPACT_ATOMS: atom_id res chain seq x y z
N MET A 1 -12.21 19.85 -8.34
CA MET A 1 -12.79 18.64 -8.97
C MET A 1 -11.77 17.86 -9.81
N HIS A 2 -10.85 18.50 -10.54
CA HIS A 2 -9.78 17.76 -11.24
C HIS A 2 -8.72 17.20 -10.27
N ASP A 3 -8.35 17.95 -9.23
CA ASP A 3 -7.31 17.54 -8.29
C ASP A 3 -7.73 16.38 -7.37
N GLU A 4 -8.98 16.35 -6.90
CA GLU A 4 -9.47 15.24 -6.08
C GLU A 4 -9.45 13.93 -6.86
N PHE A 5 -9.74 14.00 -8.17
CA PHE A 5 -9.60 12.88 -9.08
C PHE A 5 -8.12 12.50 -9.29
N ALA A 6 -7.23 13.46 -9.49
CA ALA A 6 -5.80 13.20 -9.65
C ALA A 6 -5.20 12.54 -8.38
N VAL A 7 -5.57 13.02 -7.19
CA VAL A 7 -5.17 12.40 -5.91
C VAL A 7 -5.72 10.98 -5.78
N ARG A 8 -6.98 10.75 -6.15
CA ARG A 8 -7.56 9.40 -6.21
C ARG A 8 -6.79 8.50 -7.17
N GLN A 9 -6.40 9.00 -8.33
CA GLN A 9 -5.61 8.23 -9.30
C GLN A 9 -4.24 7.83 -8.74
N VAL A 10 -3.58 8.66 -7.92
CA VAL A 10 -2.34 8.27 -7.23
C VAL A 10 -2.58 7.05 -6.32
N ILE A 11 -3.67 7.04 -5.57
CA ILE A 11 -4.01 5.95 -4.64
C ILE A 11 -4.35 4.66 -5.41
N GLU A 12 -5.11 4.76 -6.48
CA GLU A 12 -5.49 3.62 -7.34
C GLU A 12 -4.28 3.09 -8.12
N ALA A 13 -3.41 3.98 -8.65
CA ALA A 13 -2.17 3.60 -9.32
C ALA A 13 -1.17 2.93 -8.37
N TYR A 14 -1.12 3.34 -7.10
CA TYR A 14 -0.34 2.65 -6.09
C TYR A 14 -0.83 1.21 -5.89
N ALA A 15 -2.14 1.01 -5.78
CA ALA A 15 -2.73 -0.32 -5.60
C ALA A 15 -2.43 -1.26 -6.78
N ASP A 16 -2.57 -0.75 -8.01
CA ASP A 16 -2.20 -1.48 -9.23
C ASP A 16 -0.70 -1.82 -9.26
N ALA A 17 0.17 -0.83 -9.04
CA ALA A 17 1.62 -1.03 -9.09
C ALA A 17 2.13 -2.01 -8.02
N VAL A 18 1.56 -1.98 -6.81
CA VAL A 18 1.85 -2.96 -5.75
C VAL A 18 1.42 -4.36 -6.16
N THR A 19 0.21 -4.52 -6.68
CA THR A 19 -0.31 -5.83 -7.14
C THR A 19 0.54 -6.41 -8.28
N ARG A 20 1.00 -5.56 -9.21
CA ARG A 20 1.91 -5.95 -10.31
C ARG A 20 3.38 -6.12 -9.89
N ARG A 21 3.72 -5.85 -8.63
CA ARG A 21 5.09 -5.89 -8.09
C ARG A 21 6.06 -4.98 -8.85
N ASP A 22 5.63 -3.75 -9.14
CA ASP A 22 6.39 -2.77 -9.91
C ASP A 22 6.98 -1.68 -8.98
N PRO A 23 8.19 -1.89 -8.43
CA PRO A 23 8.82 -0.97 -7.48
C PRO A 23 9.15 0.39 -8.06
N GLN A 24 9.37 0.46 -9.37
CA GLN A 24 9.58 1.72 -10.03
C GLN A 24 8.28 2.52 -10.06
N ALA A 25 7.16 1.89 -10.43
CA ALA A 25 5.88 2.57 -10.53
C ALA A 25 5.34 3.01 -9.17
N TYR A 26 5.28 2.15 -8.15
CA TYR A 26 4.79 2.60 -6.84
C TYR A 26 5.79 3.54 -6.15
N GLY A 27 7.10 3.40 -6.41
CA GLY A 27 8.12 4.29 -5.87
C GLY A 27 7.99 5.72 -6.39
N ALA A 28 7.65 5.89 -7.68
CA ALA A 28 7.44 7.20 -8.29
C ALA A 28 6.30 8.01 -7.65
N LEU A 29 5.40 7.36 -6.91
CA LEU A 29 4.27 8.00 -6.23
C LEU A 29 4.64 8.57 -4.84
N TYR A 30 5.85 8.34 -4.35
CA TYR A 30 6.34 8.90 -3.09
C TYR A 30 7.25 10.10 -3.32
N ALA A 31 7.06 11.14 -2.50
CA ALA A 31 8.04 12.21 -2.38
C ALA A 31 9.40 11.65 -1.91
N PRO A 32 10.54 12.27 -2.30
CA PRO A 32 11.86 11.79 -1.90
C PRO A 32 12.05 11.68 -0.37
N ASP A 33 11.38 12.54 0.38
CA ASP A 33 11.36 12.64 1.84
C ASP A 33 10.12 12.02 2.49
N ALA A 34 9.34 11.24 1.75
CA ALA A 34 8.10 10.67 2.26
C ALA A 34 8.29 9.78 3.49
N GLU A 35 7.24 9.68 4.30
CA GLU A 35 7.16 8.82 5.47
C GLU A 35 6.08 7.76 5.32
N TRP A 36 6.39 6.54 5.72
CA TRP A 36 5.42 5.45 5.87
C TRP A 36 5.41 4.98 7.32
N VAL A 37 4.24 5.04 7.94
CA VAL A 37 4.02 4.63 9.32
C VAL A 37 3.00 3.52 9.37
N VAL A 38 3.37 2.39 9.94
CA VAL A 38 2.49 1.25 10.20
C VAL A 38 2.17 1.27 11.68
N SER A 39 0.89 1.50 12.01
CA SER A 39 0.40 1.48 13.39
C SER A 39 0.66 0.12 14.06
N PRO A 40 0.58 0.04 15.40
CA PRO A 40 0.61 -1.24 16.11
C PRO A 40 -0.38 -2.25 15.50
N PRO A 41 -0.04 -3.56 15.46
CA PRO A 41 1.06 -4.21 16.19
C PRO A 41 2.43 -4.19 15.51
N ALA A 42 2.54 -3.76 14.25
CA ALA A 42 3.82 -3.78 13.53
C ALA A 42 4.78 -2.66 13.93
N ASP A 43 4.22 -1.53 14.40
CA ASP A 43 4.92 -0.35 14.93
C ASP A 43 6.18 0.03 14.14
N ARG A 44 5.97 0.31 12.84
CA ARG A 44 7.05 0.56 11.88
C ARG A 44 7.00 2.01 11.42
N HIS A 45 8.17 2.65 11.33
CA HIS A 45 8.32 3.97 10.73
C HIS A 45 9.49 3.95 9.77
N VAL A 46 9.21 4.19 8.50
CA VAL A 46 10.20 4.24 7.43
C VAL A 46 10.16 5.63 6.79
N VAL A 47 11.33 6.22 6.61
CA VAL A 47 11.49 7.57 6.05
C VAL A 47 12.37 7.48 4.81
N ARG A 48 12.08 8.32 3.81
CA ARG A 48 12.65 8.35 2.46
C ARG A 48 12.05 7.31 1.54
N ARG A 49 11.75 7.76 0.31
CA ARG A 49 11.21 6.92 -0.77
C ARG A 49 11.99 5.62 -0.95
N ASP A 50 13.31 5.71 -1.09
CA ASP A 50 14.12 4.54 -1.44
C ASP A 50 14.10 3.47 -0.33
N ALA A 51 14.04 3.90 0.94
CA ALA A 51 13.88 3.01 2.08
C ALA A 51 12.47 2.39 2.13
N ILE A 52 11.42 3.19 1.89
CA ILE A 52 10.04 2.71 1.79
C ILE A 52 9.90 1.66 0.68
N VAL A 53 10.47 1.92 -0.50
CA VAL A 53 10.41 1.00 -1.64
C VAL A 53 11.17 -0.29 -1.34
N ALA A 54 12.36 -0.20 -0.74
CA ALA A 54 13.12 -1.38 -0.33
C ALA A 54 12.35 -2.23 0.69
N GLU A 55 11.69 -1.57 1.65
CA GLU A 55 10.87 -2.21 2.67
C GLU A 55 9.65 -2.92 2.07
N LEU A 56 8.84 -2.21 1.28
CA LEU A 56 7.66 -2.75 0.61
C LEU A 56 8.02 -3.92 -0.28
N ARG A 57 9.08 -3.78 -1.09
CA ARG A 57 9.58 -4.87 -1.93
C ARG A 57 9.94 -6.10 -1.10
N ARG A 58 10.69 -5.92 -0.02
CA ARG A 58 11.08 -7.04 0.84
C ARG A 58 9.87 -7.76 1.42
N GLU A 59 8.82 -7.05 1.83
CA GLU A 59 7.60 -7.68 2.34
C GLU A 59 6.83 -8.40 1.22
N ILE A 60 6.62 -7.74 0.07
CA ILE A 60 5.87 -8.31 -1.07
C ILE A 60 6.57 -9.56 -1.62
N ASP A 61 7.91 -9.57 -1.70
CA ASP A 61 8.71 -10.67 -2.25
C ASP A 61 8.63 -11.96 -1.39
N ARG A 62 8.10 -11.90 -0.17
CA ARG A 62 7.85 -13.09 0.68
C ARG A 62 6.65 -13.91 0.22
N PHE A 63 5.75 -13.30 -0.54
CA PHE A 63 4.52 -13.91 -1.01
C PHE A 63 4.70 -14.44 -2.43
N ASP A 64 4.17 -15.62 -2.75
CA ASP A 64 4.07 -16.10 -4.14
C ASP A 64 2.78 -15.61 -4.82
N PHE A 65 1.80 -15.22 -4.02
CA PHE A 65 0.53 -14.62 -4.42
C PHE A 65 0.27 -13.43 -3.52
N PHE A 66 0.04 -12.26 -4.13
CA PHE A 66 -0.26 -11.03 -3.39
C PHE A 66 -1.17 -10.14 -4.23
N VAL A 67 -2.29 -9.72 -3.65
CA VAL A 67 -3.24 -8.79 -4.24
C VAL A 67 -3.47 -7.65 -3.26
N PHE A 68 -3.32 -6.43 -3.73
CA PHE A 68 -3.59 -5.23 -2.95
C PHE A 68 -4.73 -4.46 -3.62
N THR A 69 -5.79 -4.22 -2.87
CA THR A 69 -6.94 -3.44 -3.34
C THR A 69 -7.18 -2.26 -2.42
N VAL A 70 -7.81 -1.22 -2.98
CA VAL A 70 -8.17 -0.02 -2.25
C VAL A 70 -9.61 0.35 -2.56
N ALA A 71 -10.34 0.76 -1.53
CA ALA A 71 -11.76 1.11 -1.58
C ALA A 71 -12.06 2.28 -0.62
N ASN A 72 -13.30 2.79 -0.67
CA ASN A 72 -13.80 3.82 0.24
C ASN A 72 -12.89 5.07 0.34
N ILE A 73 -12.34 5.49 -0.80
CA ILE A 73 -11.42 6.63 -0.86
C ILE A 73 -12.20 7.93 -0.65
N VAL A 74 -11.78 8.74 0.32
CA VAL A 74 -12.28 10.08 0.61
C VAL A 74 -11.11 11.06 0.51
N VAL A 75 -11.25 12.10 -0.30
CA VAL A 75 -10.18 13.06 -0.61
C VAL A 75 -10.61 14.47 -0.21
N SER A 76 -9.68 15.23 0.35
CA SER A 76 -9.82 16.67 0.56
C SER A 76 -8.56 17.37 0.05
N VAL A 77 -8.72 18.30 -0.89
CA VAL A 77 -7.64 19.09 -1.49
C VAL A 77 -7.68 20.51 -0.95
N ASN A 78 -6.51 21.05 -0.63
CA ASN A 78 -6.29 22.43 -0.25
C ASN A 78 -5.07 22.99 -0.99
N GLY A 79 -5.32 23.62 -2.15
CA GLY A 79 -4.27 24.14 -3.03
C GLY A 79 -3.34 23.05 -3.52
N ASP A 80 -2.07 23.11 -3.08
CA ASP A 80 -1.02 22.17 -3.44
C ASP A 80 -0.79 21.07 -2.40
N THR A 81 -1.71 20.92 -1.46
CA THR A 81 -1.72 19.83 -0.47
C THR A 81 -3.05 19.10 -0.49
N ALA A 82 -3.03 17.83 -0.13
CA ALA A 82 -4.23 17.02 -0.01
C ALA A 82 -4.12 16.05 1.16
N THR A 83 -5.26 15.70 1.73
CA THR A 83 -5.40 14.56 2.62
C THR A 83 -6.33 13.55 1.97
N ALA A 84 -6.03 12.28 2.16
CA ALA A 84 -6.89 11.21 1.70
C ALA A 84 -7.01 10.13 2.77
N ARG A 85 -8.14 9.45 2.73
CA ARG A 85 -8.40 8.32 3.58
C ARG A 85 -8.94 7.20 2.71
N SER A 86 -8.44 6.00 2.89
CA SER A 86 -8.88 4.85 2.10
C SER A 86 -8.88 3.57 2.93
N THR A 87 -9.71 2.61 2.54
CA THR A 87 -9.67 1.24 3.06
C THR A 87 -8.79 0.42 2.12
N ALA A 88 -7.75 -0.21 2.65
CA ALA A 88 -6.94 -1.18 1.94
C ALA A 88 -7.39 -2.60 2.30
N HIS A 89 -7.33 -3.49 1.32
CA HIS A 89 -7.45 -4.92 1.54
C HIS A 89 -6.29 -5.63 0.86
N GLU A 90 -5.58 -6.46 1.62
CA GLU A 90 -4.42 -7.21 1.17
C GLU A 90 -4.68 -8.70 1.35
N LEU A 91 -4.50 -9.47 0.29
CA LEU A 91 -4.58 -10.91 0.32
C LEU A 91 -3.26 -11.49 -0.16
N GLY A 92 -2.59 -12.26 0.70
CA GLY A 92 -1.28 -12.81 0.42
C GLY A 92 -1.15 -14.27 0.84
N ARG A 93 -0.36 -15.04 0.10
CA ARG A 93 0.09 -16.39 0.46
C ARG A 93 1.61 -16.46 0.37
N ALA A 94 2.25 -16.93 1.42
CA ALA A 94 3.70 -17.08 1.45
C ALA A 94 4.14 -18.16 0.47
N ALA A 95 5.32 -17.98 -0.14
CA ALA A 95 5.88 -19.00 -1.00
C ALA A 95 6.20 -20.29 -0.22
N ASP A 96 6.07 -21.45 -0.86
CA ASP A 96 6.50 -22.73 -0.29
C ASP A 96 7.99 -22.69 0.08
N GLY A 97 8.31 -23.13 1.30
CA GLY A 97 9.68 -23.09 1.81
C GLY A 97 10.18 -21.68 2.18
N SER A 98 9.30 -20.67 2.18
CA SER A 98 9.59 -19.41 2.87
C SER A 98 9.98 -19.70 4.32
N GLY A 99 11.01 -19.02 4.81
CA GLY A 99 11.46 -19.15 6.19
C GLY A 99 10.36 -18.79 7.20
N PRO A 100 10.64 -18.83 8.51
CA PRO A 100 9.65 -18.52 9.54
C PRO A 100 8.94 -17.17 9.26
N GLY A 101 7.60 -17.17 9.26
CA GLY A 101 6.79 -16.04 8.81
C GLY A 101 5.29 -16.34 8.81
N LEU A 102 4.50 -15.38 8.30
CA LEU A 102 3.04 -15.55 8.14
C LEU A 102 2.78 -16.42 6.90
N PRO A 103 2.10 -17.58 7.01
CA PRO A 103 1.86 -18.47 5.87
C PRO A 103 0.82 -17.88 4.89
N ALA A 104 -0.07 -17.04 5.38
CA ALA A 104 -1.04 -16.28 4.60
C ALA A 104 -1.37 -14.96 5.32
N MET A 105 -1.94 -14.02 4.59
CA MET A 105 -2.54 -12.81 5.14
C MET A 105 -3.85 -12.50 4.42
N ASP A 106 -4.87 -12.16 5.19
CA ASP A 106 -6.05 -11.39 4.76
C ASP A 106 -6.16 -10.18 5.68
N VAL A 107 -5.76 -9.02 5.17
CA VAL A 107 -5.64 -7.79 5.96
C VAL A 107 -6.64 -6.77 5.46
N TRP A 108 -7.47 -6.27 6.37
CA TRP A 108 -8.18 -5.01 6.14
C TRP A 108 -7.51 -3.93 6.94
N ALA A 109 -7.22 -2.82 6.27
CA ALA A 109 -6.54 -1.70 6.87
C ALA A 109 -7.13 -0.37 6.39
N ARG A 110 -6.75 0.69 7.08
CA ARG A 110 -7.03 2.06 6.70
C ARG A 110 -5.72 2.79 6.43
N TYR A 111 -5.66 3.48 5.30
CA TYR A 111 -4.68 4.53 5.08
C TYR A 111 -5.26 5.89 5.47
N ASP A 112 -4.47 6.66 6.19
CA ASP A 112 -4.58 8.11 6.32
C ASP A 112 -3.35 8.72 5.64
N ASP A 113 -3.56 9.26 4.45
CA ASP A 113 -2.51 9.75 3.56
C ASP A 113 -2.47 11.28 3.54
N GLU A 114 -1.27 11.83 3.48
CA GLU A 114 -0.98 13.22 3.15
C GLU A 114 -0.23 13.24 1.82
N LEU A 115 -0.62 14.15 0.95
CA LEU A 115 -0.06 14.32 -0.39
C LEU A 115 0.26 15.79 -0.65
N ARG A 116 1.21 16.03 -1.53
CA ARG A 116 1.48 17.35 -2.11
C ARG A 116 1.56 17.28 -3.62
N ARG A 117 1.32 18.41 -4.27
CA ARG A 117 1.56 18.57 -5.70
C ARG A 117 3.07 18.58 -5.96
N GLU A 118 3.49 17.84 -6.98
CA GLU A 118 4.87 17.82 -7.48
C GLU A 118 4.83 17.84 -9.02
N GLY A 119 5.15 18.99 -9.60
CA GLY A 119 4.92 19.26 -11.03
C GLY A 119 3.43 19.22 -11.37
N ASP A 120 3.10 18.47 -12.43
CA ASP A 120 1.70 18.27 -12.87
C ASP A 120 1.00 17.12 -12.11
N GLY A 121 1.71 16.45 -11.20
CA GLY A 121 1.23 15.28 -10.47
C GLY A 121 1.09 15.50 -8.96
N TRP A 122 0.72 14.44 -8.27
CA TRP A 122 0.63 14.37 -6.82
C TRP A 122 1.48 13.22 -6.31
N VAL A 123 2.09 13.39 -5.14
CA VAL A 123 2.91 12.37 -4.49
C VAL A 123 2.55 12.25 -3.01
N PHE A 124 2.67 11.05 -2.46
CA PHE A 124 2.57 10.81 -1.03
C PHE A 124 3.74 11.48 -0.29
N THR A 125 3.44 12.29 0.71
CA THR A 125 4.42 12.82 1.67
C THR A 125 4.38 12.04 2.98
N ARG A 126 3.20 11.54 3.37
CA ARG A 126 3.03 10.70 4.54
C ARG A 126 1.93 9.69 4.30
N ARG A 127 2.16 8.45 4.70
CA ARG A 127 1.15 7.39 4.68
C ARG A 127 1.09 6.72 6.04
N ARG A 128 -0.04 6.80 6.74
CA ARG A 128 -0.28 6.05 7.98
C ARG A 128 -1.19 4.87 7.68
N TYR A 129 -0.66 3.67 7.85
CA TYR A 129 -1.37 2.40 7.68
C TYR A 129 -1.80 1.85 9.03
N THR A 130 -3.10 1.72 9.24
CA THR A 130 -3.67 1.14 10.46
C THR A 130 -4.38 -0.16 10.13
N ILE A 131 -3.85 -1.27 10.66
CA ILE A 131 -4.49 -2.59 10.53
C ILE A 131 -5.80 -2.56 11.33
N LEU A 132 -6.90 -2.90 10.65
CA LEU A 132 -8.23 -3.02 11.26
C LEU A 132 -8.56 -4.50 11.53
N TYR A 133 -8.08 -5.39 10.67
CA TYR A 133 -8.28 -6.83 10.76
C TYR A 133 -7.10 -7.55 10.11
N LEU A 134 -6.73 -8.70 10.66
CA LEU A 134 -5.74 -9.62 10.10
C LEU A 134 -6.21 -11.05 10.36
N ASP A 135 -6.39 -11.82 9.30
CA ASP A 135 -6.44 -13.29 9.35
C ASP A 135 -5.14 -13.87 8.78
N THR A 136 -4.66 -14.92 9.41
CA THR A 136 -3.45 -15.66 8.99
C THR A 136 -3.79 -17.11 8.59
N THR A 137 -5.06 -17.46 8.56
CA THR A 137 -5.56 -18.78 8.18
C THR A 137 -5.26 -19.03 6.70
N VAL A 138 -4.57 -20.14 6.40
CA VAL A 138 -4.39 -20.56 5.00
C VAL A 138 -5.77 -20.96 4.46
N PRO A 139 -6.25 -20.36 3.36
CA PRO A 139 -7.59 -20.63 2.86
C PRO A 139 -7.80 -22.12 2.57
N ALA A 140 -8.87 -22.70 3.09
CA ALA A 140 -9.26 -24.06 2.77
C ALA A 140 -10.02 -24.08 1.42
N GLY A 141 -9.40 -24.59 0.37
CA GLY A 141 -10.03 -24.75 -0.95
C GLY A 141 -9.04 -24.99 -2.09
N GLN A 142 -9.55 -25.44 -3.23
CA GLN A 142 -8.80 -25.50 -4.49
C GLN A 142 -9.37 -24.44 -5.43
N SER A 143 -8.50 -23.64 -6.06
CA SER A 143 -8.89 -22.81 -7.21
C SER A 143 -8.87 -23.65 -8.49
N PHE A 144 -9.41 -23.12 -9.59
CA PHE A 144 -9.34 -23.78 -10.90
C PHE A 144 -7.89 -24.19 -11.22
N GLN A 145 -7.66 -25.49 -11.32
CA GLN A 145 -6.45 -26.05 -11.89
C GLN A 145 -6.67 -26.18 -13.40
N THR A 146 -5.63 -25.90 -14.18
CA THR A 146 -5.65 -26.02 -15.65
C THR A 146 -5.85 -27.48 -16.07
#